data_AF-M7WBQ8-F1
#
_entry.id   AF-M7WBQ8-F1
#
_cell.length_a   1.000
_cell.length_b   1.000
_cell.length_c   1.000
_cell.angle_alpha   90.00
_cell.angle_beta   90.00
_cell.angle_gamma   90.00
#
_symmetry.space_group_name_H-M   'P 1'
#
loop_
_entity.id
_entity.type
_entity.pdbx_description
1 polymer ?
#
loop_
_entity_poly.entity_id
_entity_poly.type
_entity_poly.pdbx_seq_one_letter_code
_entity_poly.pdbx_strand_id
1 'polypeptide(L)'
;MITTSCQFIYRQKDILPHTIHITPYPINEQSSIQPNQCKCGYYDNIYNTHNGNSFICCNCGRINENIENIPKTQATIHTEIQHSSTERKFIFLISLQLEIVSCQEMIKKTIKQISSKGYKVACIFFNENSIHYIKNGTRMNINIIPGLKEINELPFNIESLWLTPSMVDSILSNFNENLPFIDLIHLHQCLDGWCKCIQLINTICTHGIELVSFINTNAKELPYPIQLSIPLHVVFPDKYQSDIYPILLHYIRINGGSLHTWDRHTSQTFDDSINSLINDLEMPRTNGGTLTILYPSQIQIINSTFEKSFNDKSFPKKKVIFSLAPTTPKSHSNISIYFKEKQKYKKTVLYMQFIYNDSLDYNSLSFKCSCIETIKFIMVNTVIEYYNSLSIGASIQSLFYNLPDPLELKKNLKRYLTVLSTPHYQFLTFLKICNYLLTSPLYSQANPQLSALYQHLLFDFDPYYLYSIYNPIIYIFTNNYQQPQTRHTLLKKEIIKQIEASAIVFLNFGRVVILTDDQNIHCEGNQVGILVNSLKYNIQFPLILNELIIPFNGNELLEYCMLDDNELNSFKNFISELNRFVLK
;
A
#
# COMPACT_ATOMS: atom_id res chain seq x y z
N MET A 1 2.19 8.11 -11.65
CA MET A 1 3.61 7.98 -12.04
C MET A 1 3.97 6.51 -12.12
N ILE A 2 4.62 6.08 -13.20
CA ILE A 2 5.02 4.70 -13.41
C ILE A 2 6.53 4.55 -13.30
N THR A 3 6.96 3.57 -12.53
CA THR A 3 8.36 3.14 -12.45
C THR A 3 8.48 1.72 -12.99
N THR A 4 9.59 1.41 -13.64
CA THR A 4 9.85 0.05 -14.15
C THR A 4 10.97 -0.58 -13.36
N SER A 5 10.89 -1.89 -13.12
CA SER A 5 11.99 -2.65 -12.53
C SER A 5 13.22 -2.63 -13.42
N CYS A 6 13.05 -2.55 -14.74
CA CYS A 6 14.14 -2.48 -15.71
C CYS A 6 13.60 -1.94 -17.05
N GLN A 7 14.32 -0.99 -17.66
CA GLN A 7 14.00 -0.49 -19.01
C GLN A 7 14.64 -1.36 -20.12
N PHE A 8 15.48 -2.33 -19.77
CA PHE A 8 16.21 -3.14 -20.73
C PHE A 8 15.60 -4.52 -20.95
N ILE A 9 15.61 -5.00 -22.19
CA ILE A 9 15.15 -6.34 -22.58
C ILE A 9 16.37 -7.20 -22.89
N TYR A 10 16.50 -8.34 -22.22
CA TYR A 10 17.52 -9.33 -22.55
C TYR A 10 16.90 -10.56 -23.22
N ARG A 11 17.57 -11.09 -24.26
CA ARG A 11 17.01 -12.10 -25.19
C ARG A 11 17.01 -13.55 -24.66
N GLN A 12 17.34 -13.78 -23.39
CA GLN A 12 17.47 -15.13 -22.84
C GLN A 12 16.27 -15.49 -21.95
N LYS A 13 15.95 -16.79 -21.88
CA LYS A 13 15.07 -17.34 -20.86
C LYS A 13 15.72 -17.23 -19.48
N ASP A 14 14.92 -17.39 -18.44
CA ASP A 14 15.41 -17.50 -17.06
C ASP A 14 16.17 -16.26 -16.56
N ILE A 15 15.63 -15.07 -16.86
CA ILE A 15 15.97 -13.81 -16.18
C ILE A 15 14.83 -13.41 -15.24
N LEU A 16 15.12 -12.50 -14.30
CA LEU A 16 14.09 -11.93 -13.44
C LEU A 16 12.94 -11.33 -14.27
N PRO A 17 11.68 -11.46 -13.83
CA PRO A 17 10.55 -10.89 -14.55
C PRO A 17 10.61 -9.36 -14.54
N HIS A 18 10.20 -8.75 -15.65
CA HIS A 18 10.01 -7.30 -15.71
C HIS A 18 8.74 -6.92 -15.00
N THR A 19 8.83 -5.85 -14.22
CA THR A 19 7.72 -5.39 -13.39
C THR A 19 7.54 -3.91 -13.61
N ILE A 20 6.30 -3.52 -13.77
CA ILE A 20 5.91 -2.14 -13.92
C ILE A 20 5.15 -1.79 -12.66
N HIS A 21 5.76 -0.94 -11.86
CA HIS A 21 5.20 -0.43 -10.63
C HIS A 21 4.48 0.89 -10.94
N ILE A 22 3.24 0.99 -10.49
CA ILE A 22 2.31 2.05 -10.85
C ILE A 22 1.85 2.70 -9.56
N THR A 23 2.03 4.01 -9.48
CA THR A 23 1.34 4.87 -8.50
C THR A 23 0.23 5.60 -9.27
N PRO A 24 -1.01 5.07 -9.25
CA PRO A 24 -2.11 5.58 -10.06
C PRO A 24 -2.72 6.82 -9.39
N TYR A 25 -1.95 7.91 -9.33
CA TYR A 25 -2.38 9.15 -8.69
C TYR A 25 -1.91 10.41 -9.44
N PRO A 26 -2.79 11.39 -9.72
CA PRO A 26 -2.51 12.45 -10.70
C PRO A 26 -2.08 13.83 -10.12
N ILE A 27 -1.98 14.03 -8.79
CA ILE A 27 -2.01 15.38 -8.19
C ILE A 27 -0.80 16.29 -8.42
N ASN A 28 0.37 15.80 -8.86
CA ASN A 28 1.59 16.62 -8.86
C ASN A 28 2.00 17.21 -10.23
N GLU A 29 1.19 17.11 -11.28
CA GLU A 29 1.58 17.59 -12.62
C GLU A 29 0.63 18.65 -13.18
N GLN A 30 1.18 19.59 -13.96
CA GLN A 30 0.40 20.65 -14.59
C GLN A 30 -0.57 20.06 -15.63
N SER A 31 -1.83 20.46 -15.55
CA SER A 31 -2.83 20.10 -16.55
C SER A 31 -2.39 20.57 -17.93
N SER A 32 -2.51 19.68 -18.91
CA SER A 32 -2.10 19.92 -20.29
C SER A 32 -3.22 19.51 -21.25
N ILE A 33 -3.15 20.01 -22.48
CA ILE A 33 -4.09 19.63 -23.54
C ILE A 33 -3.93 18.14 -23.82
N GLN A 34 -5.04 17.41 -23.92
CA GLN A 34 -5.00 15.98 -24.22
C GLN A 34 -4.28 15.75 -25.56
N PRO A 35 -3.26 14.86 -25.61
CA PRO A 35 -2.49 14.64 -26.81
C PRO A 35 -3.32 13.97 -27.91
N ASN A 36 -2.95 14.21 -29.17
CA ASN A 36 -3.59 13.58 -30.32
C ASN A 36 -3.40 12.05 -30.30
N GLN A 37 -4.42 11.30 -30.72
CA GLN A 37 -4.36 9.83 -30.75
C GLN A 37 -4.11 9.30 -32.16
N CYS A 38 -3.11 8.43 -32.32
CA CYS A 38 -2.94 7.68 -33.55
C CYS A 38 -4.09 6.66 -33.72
N LYS A 39 -4.48 6.36 -34.96
CA LYS A 39 -5.44 5.28 -35.30
C LYS A 39 -5.12 3.90 -34.71
N CYS A 40 -3.88 3.63 -34.27
CA CYS A 40 -3.55 2.39 -33.55
C CYS A 40 -3.88 2.42 -32.05
N GLY A 41 -4.42 3.53 -31.55
CA GLY A 41 -4.78 3.78 -30.15
C GLY A 41 -3.71 4.50 -29.33
N TYR A 42 -2.45 4.54 -29.78
CA TYR A 42 -1.39 5.22 -29.04
C TYR A 42 -1.55 6.74 -29.13
N TYR A 43 -1.54 7.40 -27.98
CA TYR A 43 -1.46 8.85 -27.86
C TYR A 43 -0.08 9.37 -28.22
N ASP A 44 -0.04 10.58 -28.74
CA ASP A 44 1.17 11.30 -29.07
C ASP A 44 2.04 11.52 -27.82
N ASN A 45 3.34 11.32 -27.95
CA ASN A 45 4.28 11.30 -26.83
C ASN A 45 5.71 11.62 -27.32
N ILE A 46 6.63 11.83 -26.38
CA ILE A 46 8.03 12.20 -26.65
C ILE A 46 8.82 11.21 -27.53
N TYR A 47 8.37 9.95 -27.68
CA TYR A 47 9.07 8.95 -28.49
C TYR A 47 8.62 8.88 -29.95
N ASN A 48 7.59 9.63 -30.34
CA ASN A 48 7.21 9.76 -31.75
C ASN A 48 8.22 10.63 -32.51
N THR A 49 8.30 10.47 -33.82
CA THR A 49 9.12 11.35 -34.68
C THR A 49 8.23 12.45 -35.26
N HIS A 50 8.48 13.70 -34.91
CA HIS A 50 7.67 14.84 -35.33
C HIS A 50 8.27 15.54 -36.56
N ASN A 51 7.40 16.05 -37.44
CA ASN A 51 7.76 16.89 -38.57
C ASN A 51 6.66 17.93 -38.82
N GLY A 52 6.81 19.14 -38.26
CA GLY A 52 5.79 20.18 -38.31
C GLY A 52 4.46 19.73 -37.69
N ASN A 53 3.37 19.85 -38.44
CA ASN A 53 2.02 19.45 -38.01
C ASN A 53 1.74 17.95 -38.23
N SER A 54 2.78 17.11 -38.15
CA SER A 54 2.67 15.66 -38.31
C SER A 54 3.58 14.89 -37.35
N PHE A 55 3.20 13.65 -37.01
CA PHE A 55 4.06 12.73 -36.26
C PHE A 55 3.98 11.30 -36.79
N ILE A 56 5.12 10.59 -36.72
CA ILE A 56 5.24 9.16 -36.99
C ILE A 56 5.12 8.40 -35.67
N CYS A 57 4.09 7.56 -35.56
CA CYS A 57 3.82 6.79 -34.35
C CYS A 57 4.93 5.77 -34.05
N CYS A 58 5.55 5.84 -32.86
CA CYS A 58 6.63 4.96 -32.41
C CYS A 58 6.25 3.47 -32.39
N ASN A 59 4.97 3.18 -32.15
CA ASN A 59 4.45 1.80 -32.11
C ASN A 59 4.19 1.23 -33.52
N CYS A 60 3.42 1.92 -34.37
CA CYS A 60 2.95 1.38 -35.65
C CYS A 60 3.65 1.94 -36.90
N GLY A 61 4.45 3.00 -36.78
CA GLY A 61 5.13 3.67 -37.90
C GLY A 61 4.22 4.49 -38.81
N ARG A 62 2.93 4.65 -38.46
CA ARG A 62 1.98 5.43 -39.24
C ARG A 62 2.24 6.92 -39.07
N ILE A 63 2.19 7.66 -40.17
CA ILE A 63 2.18 9.13 -40.21
C ILE A 63 0.77 9.63 -39.85
N ASN A 64 0.68 10.56 -38.90
CA ASN A 64 -0.54 11.26 -38.54
C ASN A 64 -0.31 12.74 -38.83
N GLU A 65 -1.22 13.37 -39.58
CA GLU A 65 -1.12 14.76 -40.08
C GLU A 65 -2.18 15.64 -39.41
N ASN A 66 -2.06 16.96 -39.59
CA ASN A 66 -2.96 17.99 -39.05
C ASN A 66 -3.08 17.96 -37.52
N ILE A 67 -1.96 17.69 -36.84
CA ILE A 67 -1.92 17.68 -35.36
C ILE A 67 -1.56 19.05 -34.81
N GLU A 68 -2.14 19.37 -33.65
CA GLU A 68 -1.73 20.53 -32.85
C GLU A 68 -0.33 20.34 -32.25
N ASN A 69 0.44 21.42 -32.26
CA ASN A 69 1.80 21.43 -31.73
C ASN A 69 1.81 21.71 -30.21
N ILE A 70 1.55 20.66 -29.43
CA ILE A 70 1.53 20.69 -27.96
C ILE A 70 2.89 20.19 -27.42
N PRO A 71 3.45 20.73 -26.32
CA PRO A 71 4.66 20.19 -25.68
C PRO A 71 4.55 18.68 -25.41
N LYS A 72 5.59 17.91 -25.75
CA LYS A 72 5.58 16.45 -25.67
C LYS A 72 6.35 15.98 -24.45
N THR A 73 5.69 15.18 -23.62
CA THR A 73 6.27 14.61 -22.40
C THR A 73 6.16 13.08 -22.41
N GLN A 74 6.85 12.43 -21.47
CA GLN A 74 6.71 10.99 -21.26
C GLN A 74 5.39 10.63 -20.56
N ALA A 75 4.97 11.50 -19.64
CA ALA A 75 3.70 11.46 -18.93
C ALA A 75 2.94 12.76 -19.19
N THR A 76 1.66 12.66 -19.49
CA THR A 76 0.78 13.80 -19.77
C THR A 76 -0.47 13.65 -18.92
N ILE A 77 -0.76 14.64 -18.08
CA ILE A 77 -1.98 14.68 -17.28
C ILE A 77 -2.91 15.74 -17.87
N HIS A 78 -4.13 15.31 -18.18
CA HIS A 78 -5.22 16.15 -18.60
C HIS A 78 -6.28 16.15 -17.51
N THR A 79 -6.68 17.32 -17.03
CA THR A 79 -7.74 17.46 -16.04
C THR A 79 -8.86 18.38 -16.53
N GLU A 80 -10.09 17.97 -16.28
CA GLU A 80 -11.30 18.76 -16.55
C GLU A 80 -12.10 18.91 -15.25
N ILE A 81 -12.45 20.14 -14.89
CA ILE A 81 -13.34 20.40 -13.75
C ILE A 81 -14.75 19.97 -14.17
N GLN A 82 -15.34 19.02 -13.44
CA GLN A 82 -16.68 18.54 -13.73
C GLN A 82 -17.76 19.39 -13.07
N HIS A 83 -17.71 19.54 -11.74
CA HIS A 83 -18.73 20.21 -10.94
C HIS A 83 -18.13 20.80 -9.65
N SER A 84 -18.83 21.78 -9.05
CA SER A 84 -18.59 22.17 -7.66
C SER A 84 -19.32 21.21 -6.71
N SER A 85 -18.60 20.69 -5.73
CA SER A 85 -19.08 19.94 -4.55
C SER A 85 -19.52 18.47 -4.74
N THR A 86 -18.65 17.55 -4.34
CA THR A 86 -18.99 16.45 -3.43
C THR A 86 -18.26 16.70 -2.11
N GLU A 87 -18.99 17.16 -1.09
CA GLU A 87 -18.48 17.27 0.27
C GLU A 87 -18.17 15.87 0.80
N ARG A 88 -16.92 15.61 1.21
CA ARG A 88 -16.52 14.30 1.75
C ARG A 88 -17.33 13.95 2.98
N LYS A 89 -17.78 12.71 3.01
CA LYS A 89 -18.76 12.19 3.97
C LYS A 89 -18.20 10.92 4.61
N PHE A 90 -18.17 10.86 5.93
CA PHE A 90 -17.67 9.72 6.68
C PHE A 90 -18.79 9.10 7.53
N ILE A 91 -19.01 7.81 7.35
CA ILE A 91 -19.84 7.01 8.27
C ILE A 91 -18.92 6.30 9.23
N PHE A 92 -19.10 6.54 10.53
CA PHE A 92 -18.42 5.81 11.59
C PHE A 92 -19.31 4.64 12.01
N LEU A 93 -18.90 3.43 11.66
CA LEU A 93 -19.53 2.18 12.08
C LEU A 93 -18.81 1.63 13.31
N ILE A 94 -19.46 1.68 14.46
CA ILE A 94 -18.82 1.45 15.77
C ILE A 94 -19.46 0.24 16.44
N SER A 95 -18.66 -0.77 16.77
CA SER A 95 -19.14 -1.89 17.58
C SER A 95 -19.41 -1.44 19.02
N LEU A 96 -20.59 -1.77 19.55
CA LEU A 96 -20.95 -1.52 20.97
C LEU A 96 -20.20 -2.43 21.95
N GLN A 97 -19.41 -3.39 21.48
CA GLN A 97 -18.58 -4.26 22.34
C GLN A 97 -17.20 -3.65 22.64
N LEU A 98 -16.95 -2.42 22.19
CA LEU A 98 -15.73 -1.66 22.45
C LEU A 98 -15.81 -0.95 23.81
N GLU A 99 -15.85 -1.71 24.92
CA GLU A 99 -16.09 -1.14 26.26
C GLU A 99 -14.87 -0.49 26.93
N ILE A 100 -13.69 -0.49 26.28
CA ILE A 100 -12.48 0.05 26.90
C ILE A 100 -12.46 1.57 26.74
N VAL A 101 -12.35 2.29 27.87
CA VAL A 101 -12.28 3.77 27.93
C VAL A 101 -11.28 4.37 26.93
N SER A 102 -10.13 3.71 26.72
CA SER A 102 -9.15 4.15 25.71
C SER A 102 -9.69 4.07 24.28
N CYS A 103 -10.47 3.05 23.93
CA CYS A 103 -11.11 2.92 22.61
C CYS A 103 -12.15 4.02 22.39
N GLN A 104 -12.90 4.38 23.43
CA GLN A 104 -13.93 5.42 23.37
C GLN A 104 -13.30 6.80 23.15
N GLU A 105 -12.26 7.17 23.91
CA GLU A 105 -11.55 8.44 23.75
C GLU A 105 -10.92 8.58 22.36
N MET A 106 -10.52 7.46 21.76
CA MET A 106 -9.97 7.42 20.41
C MET A 106 -11.02 7.73 19.35
N ILE A 107 -12.15 7.02 19.41
CA ILE A 107 -13.28 7.25 18.52
C ILE A 107 -13.72 8.71 18.60
N LYS A 108 -13.82 9.25 19.82
CA LYS A 108 -14.14 10.67 20.06
C LYS A 108 -13.14 11.61 19.40
N LYS A 109 -11.84 11.40 19.63
CA LYS A 109 -10.77 12.22 19.05
C LYS A 109 -10.80 12.15 17.52
N THR A 110 -10.96 10.97 16.92
CA THR A 110 -11.02 10.79 15.47
C THR A 110 -12.23 11.51 14.88
N ILE A 111 -13.43 11.30 15.43
CA ILE A 111 -14.66 11.98 14.97
C ILE A 111 -14.50 13.50 15.06
N LYS A 112 -14.02 14.00 16.21
CA LYS A 112 -13.82 15.44 16.44
C LYS A 112 -12.85 16.06 15.44
N GLN A 113 -11.73 15.40 15.16
CA GLN A 113 -10.74 15.92 14.21
C GLN A 113 -11.31 15.96 12.79
N ILE A 114 -11.94 14.89 12.32
CA ILE A 114 -12.58 14.85 10.99
C ILE A 114 -13.68 15.91 10.87
N SER A 115 -14.57 16.02 11.86
CA SER A 115 -15.65 17.02 11.82
C SER A 115 -15.13 18.46 11.87
N SER A 116 -14.04 18.72 12.61
CA SER A 116 -13.44 20.06 12.72
C SER A 116 -12.89 20.59 11.38
N LYS A 117 -12.62 19.70 10.41
CA LYS A 117 -12.20 20.05 9.05
C LYS A 117 -13.37 20.41 8.12
N GLY A 118 -14.62 20.35 8.62
CA GLY A 118 -15.81 20.63 7.83
C GLY A 118 -16.33 19.44 7.03
N TYR A 119 -15.83 18.22 7.27
CA TYR A 119 -16.38 17.01 6.66
C TYR A 119 -17.68 16.58 7.34
N LYS A 120 -18.61 16.02 6.56
CA LYS A 120 -19.86 15.48 7.10
C LYS A 120 -19.62 14.14 7.78
N VAL A 121 -20.20 13.98 8.95
CA VAL A 121 -20.04 12.77 9.76
C VAL A 121 -21.41 12.18 10.11
N ALA A 122 -21.51 10.86 10.03
CA ALA A 122 -22.61 10.07 10.57
C ALA A 122 -22.06 9.00 11.52
N CYS A 123 -22.80 8.66 12.58
CA CYS A 123 -22.44 7.59 13.50
C CYS A 123 -23.51 6.50 13.49
N ILE A 124 -23.09 5.27 13.26
CA ILE A 124 -23.90 4.06 13.34
C ILE A 124 -23.22 3.13 14.33
N PHE A 125 -23.95 2.70 15.35
CA PHE A 125 -23.48 1.71 16.31
C PHE A 125 -24.17 0.40 16.04
N PHE A 126 -23.48 -0.71 16.31
CA PHE A 126 -24.06 -2.03 16.10
C PHE A 126 -23.64 -3.00 17.18
N ASN A 127 -24.50 -4.00 17.39
CA ASN A 127 -24.18 -5.24 18.09
C ASN A 127 -24.80 -6.40 17.30
N GLU A 128 -24.74 -7.60 17.85
CA GLU A 128 -25.25 -8.83 17.22
C GLU A 128 -26.74 -8.78 16.88
N ASN A 129 -27.51 -7.99 17.61
CA ASN A 129 -28.97 -8.01 17.59
C ASN A 129 -29.58 -6.75 16.99
N SER A 130 -28.83 -5.66 16.84
CA SER A 130 -29.42 -4.36 16.50
C SER A 130 -28.45 -3.38 15.87
N ILE A 131 -29.00 -2.48 15.06
CA ILE A 131 -28.33 -1.27 14.55
C ILE A 131 -28.91 -0.05 15.27
N HIS A 132 -28.03 0.84 15.72
CA HIS A 132 -28.36 2.07 16.42
C HIS A 132 -27.85 3.22 15.56
N TYR A 133 -28.70 4.15 15.19
CA TYR A 133 -28.32 5.27 14.33
C TYR A 133 -28.88 6.58 14.84
N ILE A 134 -28.15 7.65 14.56
CA ILE A 134 -28.54 9.01 14.95
C ILE A 134 -29.07 9.72 13.72
N LYS A 135 -30.32 10.17 13.79
CA LYS A 135 -30.95 10.96 12.73
C LYS A 135 -30.72 12.45 12.99
N ASN A 136 -30.37 13.20 11.95
CA ASN A 136 -30.29 14.65 11.98
C ASN A 136 -31.65 15.25 12.41
N GLY A 137 -31.63 16.09 13.44
CA GLY A 137 -32.82 16.70 14.02
C GLY A 137 -32.48 17.69 15.13
N THR A 138 -33.51 18.35 15.68
CA THR A 138 -33.34 19.35 16.75
C THR A 138 -32.99 18.74 18.11
N ARG A 139 -33.11 17.42 18.27
CA ARG A 139 -32.70 16.65 19.46
C ARG A 139 -31.96 15.39 19.01
N MET A 140 -30.91 15.01 19.76
CA MET A 140 -30.21 13.76 19.52
C MET A 140 -31.09 12.59 19.99
N ASN A 141 -31.67 11.86 19.04
CA ASN A 141 -32.39 10.62 19.31
C ASN A 141 -31.63 9.46 18.67
N ILE A 142 -31.24 8.49 19.49
CA ILE A 142 -30.72 7.21 19.00
C ILE A 142 -31.92 6.35 18.63
N ASN A 143 -31.99 5.98 17.35
CA ASN A 143 -33.01 5.09 16.84
C ASN A 143 -32.43 3.67 16.78
N ILE A 144 -33.21 2.68 17.19
CA ILE A 144 -32.78 1.28 17.27
C ILE A 144 -33.59 0.47 16.26
N ILE A 145 -32.89 -0.27 15.41
CA ILE A 145 -33.47 -1.30 14.55
C ILE A 145 -33.10 -2.66 15.15
N PRO A 146 -34.04 -3.35 15.82
CA PRO A 146 -33.79 -4.68 16.36
C PRO A 146 -33.78 -5.74 15.24
N GLY A 147 -33.27 -6.92 15.56
CA GLY A 147 -33.30 -8.08 14.66
C GLY A 147 -32.31 -8.00 13.50
N LEU A 148 -31.05 -7.64 13.73
CA LEU A 148 -30.04 -7.41 12.68
C LEU A 148 -29.99 -8.48 11.58
N LYS A 149 -30.09 -9.76 11.95
CA LYS A 149 -30.09 -10.88 11.00
C LYS A 149 -31.29 -10.89 10.03
N GLU A 150 -32.41 -10.30 10.45
CA GLU A 150 -33.68 -10.26 9.72
C GLU A 150 -33.84 -8.98 8.88
N ILE A 151 -32.99 -7.96 9.10
CA ILE A 151 -33.04 -6.70 8.35
C ILE A 151 -32.57 -6.95 6.91
N ASN A 152 -33.41 -6.60 5.93
CA ASN A 152 -33.03 -6.67 4.52
C ASN A 152 -32.68 -5.30 3.92
N GLU A 153 -33.23 -4.21 4.48
CA GLU A 153 -33.00 -2.84 4.01
C GLU A 153 -33.04 -1.87 5.19
N LEU A 154 -32.33 -0.74 5.06
CA LEU A 154 -32.35 0.32 6.08
C LEU A 154 -33.56 1.24 5.88
N PRO A 155 -34.31 1.59 6.94
CA PRO A 155 -35.55 2.38 6.86
C PRO A 155 -35.31 3.89 6.69
N PHE A 156 -34.11 4.30 6.28
CA PHE A 156 -33.72 5.71 6.21
C PHE A 156 -32.87 6.01 4.97
N ASN A 157 -32.96 7.26 4.52
CA ASN A 157 -32.05 7.82 3.52
C ASN A 157 -30.77 8.31 4.20
N ILE A 158 -29.63 8.09 3.57
CA ILE A 158 -28.31 8.51 4.06
C ILE A 158 -28.20 10.01 4.34
N GLU A 159 -28.90 10.86 3.60
CA GLU A 159 -28.90 12.32 3.83
C GLU A 159 -29.47 12.71 5.20
N SER A 160 -30.30 11.84 5.80
CA SER A 160 -30.85 12.08 7.13
C SER A 160 -29.90 11.73 8.29
N LEU A 161 -28.70 11.20 8.00
CA LEU A 161 -27.72 10.79 9.03
C LEU A 161 -26.63 11.82 9.29
N TRP A 162 -26.45 12.80 8.40
CA TRP A 162 -25.37 13.78 8.51
C TRP A 162 -25.58 14.69 9.73
N LEU A 163 -24.67 14.58 10.68
CA LEU A 163 -24.73 15.29 11.96
C LEU A 163 -24.33 16.76 11.78
N THR A 164 -25.01 17.65 12.50
CA THR A 164 -24.59 19.05 12.62
C THR A 164 -23.43 19.16 13.62
N PRO A 165 -22.61 20.22 13.58
CA PRO A 165 -21.51 20.42 14.53
C PRO A 165 -21.96 20.31 16.00
N SER A 166 -23.11 20.90 16.36
CA SER A 166 -23.65 20.82 17.71
C SER A 166 -24.08 19.40 18.12
N MET A 167 -24.57 18.60 17.17
CA MET A 167 -24.89 17.19 17.43
C MET A 167 -23.62 16.37 17.65
N VAL A 168 -22.56 16.64 16.87
CA VAL A 168 -21.25 16.00 17.07
C VAL A 168 -20.72 16.32 18.47
N ASP A 169 -20.67 17.58 18.86
CA ASP A 169 -20.21 17.97 20.21
C ASP A 169 -21.03 17.30 21.31
N SER A 170 -22.35 17.20 21.14
CA SER A 170 -23.23 16.53 22.09
C SER A 170 -22.98 15.01 22.16
N ILE A 171 -22.76 14.33 21.02
CA ILE A 171 -22.44 12.89 20.98
C ILE A 171 -21.12 12.64 21.70
N LEU A 172 -20.12 13.49 21.42
CA LEU A 172 -18.80 13.36 22.02
C LEU A 172 -18.81 13.59 23.53
N SER A 173 -19.62 14.56 23.99
CA SER A 173 -19.74 14.90 25.42
C SER A 173 -20.47 13.82 26.22
N ASN A 174 -21.52 13.22 25.64
CA ASN A 174 -22.39 12.26 26.31
C ASN A 174 -22.20 10.81 25.80
N PHE A 175 -21.07 10.52 25.17
CA PHE A 175 -20.82 9.26 24.47
C PHE A 175 -21.05 8.03 25.36
N ASN A 176 -20.72 8.16 26.66
CA ASN A 176 -20.83 7.07 27.64
C ASN A 176 -22.23 6.96 28.25
N GLU A 177 -22.98 8.07 28.32
CA GLU A 177 -24.32 8.10 28.91
C GLU A 177 -25.40 7.75 27.88
N ASN A 178 -25.14 8.00 26.60
CA ASN A 178 -26.09 7.79 25.51
C ASN A 178 -26.02 6.40 24.87
N LEU A 179 -24.95 5.62 25.08
CA LEU A 179 -24.73 4.35 24.42
C LEU A 179 -24.78 3.20 25.44
N PRO A 180 -25.73 2.25 25.33
CA PRO A 180 -25.74 1.06 26.16
C PRO A 180 -24.63 0.13 25.67
N PHE A 181 -23.46 0.26 26.27
CA PHE A 181 -22.42 -0.79 26.23
C PHE A 181 -22.96 -1.97 27.06
N ILE A 182 -23.03 -3.16 26.46
CA ILE A 182 -23.66 -4.37 27.04
C ILE A 182 -22.56 -5.39 27.34
N ASP A 183 -22.65 -5.98 28.54
CA ASP A 183 -21.73 -7.02 29.04
C ASP A 183 -21.38 -8.11 28.00
N LEU A 184 -20.07 -8.26 27.79
CA LEU A 184 -19.38 -9.14 26.86
C LEU A 184 -19.59 -10.63 27.17
N ILE A 185 -20.37 -11.35 26.34
CA ILE A 185 -20.32 -12.82 26.34
C ILE A 185 -20.01 -13.43 24.95
N HIS A 186 -20.11 -12.71 23.82
CA HIS A 186 -19.99 -13.34 22.49
C HIS A 186 -19.16 -12.60 21.42
N LEU A 187 -17.85 -12.39 21.64
CA LEU A 187 -16.91 -11.82 20.64
C LEU A 187 -16.96 -12.47 19.23
N HIS A 188 -17.31 -13.76 19.12
CA HIS A 188 -17.43 -14.45 17.84
C HIS A 188 -18.66 -14.06 17.00
N GLN A 189 -19.74 -13.55 17.61
CA GLN A 189 -21.00 -13.26 16.91
C GLN A 189 -21.05 -11.83 16.33
N CYS A 190 -20.12 -10.96 16.73
CA CYS A 190 -20.03 -9.56 16.25
C CYS A 190 -19.66 -9.45 14.76
N LEU A 191 -18.91 -10.41 14.21
CA LEU A 191 -18.48 -10.36 12.82
C LEU A 191 -19.62 -10.61 11.82
N ASP A 192 -20.55 -11.51 12.13
CA ASP A 192 -21.78 -11.69 11.35
C ASP A 192 -22.57 -10.39 11.28
N GLY A 193 -22.75 -9.75 12.44
CA GLY A 193 -23.44 -8.47 12.56
C GLY A 193 -22.72 -7.36 11.78
N TRP A 194 -21.39 -7.31 11.88
CA TRP A 194 -20.57 -6.36 11.15
C TRP A 194 -20.68 -6.52 9.63
N CYS A 195 -20.50 -7.74 9.11
CA CYS A 195 -20.65 -8.03 7.68
C CYS A 195 -22.05 -7.64 7.18
N LYS A 196 -23.10 -7.98 7.95
CA LYS A 196 -24.48 -7.60 7.63
C LYS A 196 -24.68 -6.09 7.64
N CYS A 197 -24.12 -5.37 8.62
CA CYS A 197 -24.16 -3.90 8.68
C CYS A 197 -23.50 -3.27 7.46
N ILE A 198 -22.33 -3.77 7.04
CA ILE A 198 -21.66 -3.26 5.83
C ILE A 198 -22.53 -3.47 4.60
N GLN A 199 -23.13 -4.65 4.43
CA GLN A 199 -24.02 -4.95 3.30
C GLN A 199 -25.23 -4.01 3.29
N LEU A 200 -25.85 -3.77 4.45
CA LEU A 200 -26.98 -2.85 4.59
C LEU A 200 -26.56 -1.41 4.27
N ILE A 201 -25.42 -0.95 4.80
CA ILE A 201 -24.88 0.39 4.52
C ILE A 201 -24.57 0.56 3.03
N ASN A 202 -24.04 -0.48 2.37
CA ASN A 202 -23.75 -0.44 0.94
C ASN A 202 -24.99 -0.10 0.09
N THR A 203 -26.20 -0.50 0.53
CA THR A 203 -27.46 -0.20 -0.21
C THR A 203 -27.84 1.28 -0.23
N ILE A 204 -27.35 2.06 0.73
CA ILE A 204 -27.66 3.49 0.86
C ILE A 204 -26.47 4.40 0.56
N CYS A 205 -25.27 3.82 0.42
CA CYS A 205 -24.06 4.56 0.11
C CYS A 205 -24.02 4.99 -1.36
N THR A 206 -23.53 6.20 -1.56
CA THR A 206 -23.24 6.76 -2.89
C THR A 206 -21.75 7.11 -2.98
N HIS A 207 -21.30 7.46 -4.18
CA HIS A 207 -19.95 8.00 -4.40
C HIS A 207 -19.66 9.19 -3.47
N GLY A 208 -18.40 9.33 -3.04
CA GLY A 208 -17.94 10.38 -2.12
C GLY A 208 -18.14 10.09 -0.62
N ILE A 209 -18.67 8.93 -0.28
CA ILE A 209 -18.82 8.45 1.10
C ILE A 209 -17.70 7.46 1.42
N GLU A 210 -17.14 7.52 2.62
CA GLU A 210 -16.16 6.57 3.15
C GLU A 210 -16.67 5.97 4.47
N LEU A 211 -16.41 4.67 4.67
CA LEU A 211 -16.83 3.94 5.87
C LEU A 211 -15.62 3.73 6.79
N VAL A 212 -15.70 4.23 8.01
CA VAL A 212 -14.68 4.02 9.05
C VAL A 212 -15.26 3.09 10.12
N SER A 213 -14.73 1.88 10.18
CA SER A 213 -15.26 0.82 11.02
C SER A 213 -14.34 0.49 12.19
N PHE A 214 -14.87 0.59 13.40
CA PHE A 214 -14.21 0.16 14.64
C PHE A 214 -14.79 -1.18 15.07
N ILE A 215 -13.96 -2.23 15.05
CA ILE A 215 -14.37 -3.60 15.36
C ILE A 215 -13.33 -4.26 16.26
N ASN A 216 -13.81 -5.05 17.23
CA ASN A 216 -12.98 -6.02 17.94
C ASN A 216 -13.49 -7.43 17.62
N THR A 217 -12.61 -8.31 17.18
CA THR A 217 -12.97 -9.69 16.83
C THR A 217 -11.77 -10.60 16.96
N ASN A 218 -12.04 -11.85 17.32
CA ASN A 218 -11.11 -12.97 17.34
C ASN A 218 -11.41 -14.04 16.27
N ALA A 219 -12.23 -13.69 15.28
CA ALA A 219 -12.60 -14.59 14.21
C ALA A 219 -11.43 -14.86 13.26
N LYS A 220 -11.40 -16.07 12.71
CA LYS A 220 -10.38 -16.52 11.75
C LYS A 220 -10.76 -16.29 10.30
N GLU A 221 -12.06 -16.22 10.01
CA GLU A 221 -12.61 -16.12 8.66
C GLU A 221 -13.77 -15.14 8.62
N LEU A 222 -14.03 -14.57 7.43
CA LEU A 222 -15.24 -13.80 7.19
C LEU A 222 -16.43 -14.75 7.00
N PRO A 223 -17.56 -14.54 7.69
CA PRO A 223 -18.75 -15.35 7.51
C PRO A 223 -19.39 -15.15 6.13
N TYR A 224 -19.20 -13.95 5.55
CA TYR A 224 -19.67 -13.59 4.22
C TYR A 224 -18.65 -12.70 3.51
N PRO A 225 -18.55 -12.76 2.17
CA PRO A 225 -17.77 -11.79 1.42
C PRO A 225 -18.25 -10.37 1.70
N ILE A 226 -17.31 -9.46 1.96
CA ILE A 226 -17.63 -8.03 2.07
C ILE A 226 -17.94 -7.52 0.67
N GLN A 227 -19.11 -6.88 0.50
CA GLN A 227 -19.51 -6.23 -0.74
C GLN A 227 -19.78 -4.77 -0.41
N LEU A 228 -18.80 -3.91 -0.68
CA LEU A 228 -18.91 -2.47 -0.47
C LEU A 228 -18.34 -1.74 -1.68
N SER A 229 -19.12 -0.83 -2.24
CA SER A 229 -18.71 0.00 -3.38
C SER A 229 -17.91 1.25 -2.98
N ILE A 230 -17.81 1.52 -1.68
CA ILE A 230 -17.10 2.67 -1.12
C ILE A 230 -15.88 2.24 -0.32
N PRO A 231 -14.86 3.09 -0.13
CA PRO A 231 -13.68 2.76 0.68
C PRO A 231 -14.03 2.40 2.13
N LEU A 232 -13.47 1.29 2.60
CA LEU A 232 -13.60 0.76 3.97
C LEU A 232 -12.30 0.89 4.75
N HIS A 233 -12.31 1.71 5.79
CA HIS A 233 -11.23 1.84 6.76
C HIS A 233 -11.54 1.00 7.98
N VAL A 234 -10.81 -0.09 8.20
CA VAL A 234 -11.04 -0.98 9.36
C VAL A 234 -10.00 -0.70 10.43
N VAL A 235 -10.50 -0.58 11.66
CA VAL A 235 -9.72 -0.22 12.83
C VAL A 235 -9.88 -1.32 13.88
N PHE A 236 -8.75 -1.95 14.22
CA PHE A 236 -8.61 -2.93 15.28
C PHE A 236 -7.92 -2.30 16.49
N PRO A 237 -8.65 -2.06 17.59
CA PRO A 237 -8.09 -1.45 18.79
C PRO A 237 -7.25 -2.42 19.65
N ASP A 238 -7.19 -3.71 19.30
CA ASP A 238 -6.28 -4.68 19.90
C ASP A 238 -5.49 -5.39 18.81
N LYS A 239 -4.20 -5.05 18.72
CA LYS A 239 -3.28 -5.57 17.71
C LYS A 239 -3.20 -7.10 17.73
N TYR A 240 -3.47 -7.82 18.81
CA TYR A 240 -3.14 -9.26 18.87
C TYR A 240 -4.31 -10.21 18.63
N GLN A 241 -5.50 -9.70 18.28
CA GLN A 241 -6.71 -10.53 18.36
C GLN A 241 -7.27 -11.02 17.02
N SER A 242 -6.86 -10.48 15.87
CA SER A 242 -7.65 -10.66 14.64
C SER A 242 -6.96 -11.52 13.57
N ASP A 243 -7.19 -12.84 13.60
CA ASP A 243 -6.73 -13.79 12.57
C ASP A 243 -7.34 -13.48 11.18
N ILE A 244 -8.40 -12.67 11.11
CA ILE A 244 -9.04 -12.19 9.87
C ILE A 244 -8.23 -11.10 9.12
N TYR A 245 -7.21 -10.53 9.77
CA TYR A 245 -6.41 -9.43 9.23
C TYR A 245 -5.90 -9.67 7.79
N PRO A 246 -5.36 -10.86 7.42
CA PRO A 246 -4.91 -11.14 6.05
C PRO A 246 -6.04 -11.02 5.01
N ILE A 247 -7.24 -11.49 5.36
CA ILE A 247 -8.42 -11.47 4.47
C ILE A 247 -8.86 -10.02 4.25
N LEU A 248 -8.92 -9.23 5.32
CA LEU A 248 -9.27 -7.80 5.23
C LEU A 248 -8.22 -6.99 4.49
N LEU A 249 -6.93 -7.30 4.67
CA LEU A 249 -5.85 -6.63 3.96
C LEU A 249 -6.00 -6.80 2.43
N HIS A 250 -6.32 -8.02 1.98
CA HIS A 250 -6.61 -8.27 0.57
C HIS A 250 -7.83 -7.47 0.09
N TYR A 251 -8.91 -7.46 0.87
CA TYR A 251 -10.13 -6.70 0.55
C TYR A 251 -9.87 -5.19 0.45
N ILE A 252 -9.11 -4.63 1.39
CA ILE A 252 -8.84 -3.20 1.45
C ILE A 252 -8.01 -2.74 0.24
N ARG A 253 -7.09 -3.58 -0.26
CA ARG A 253 -6.33 -3.31 -1.50
C ARG A 253 -7.22 -3.15 -2.73
N ILE A 254 -8.30 -3.92 -2.83
CA ILE A 254 -9.23 -3.89 -3.97
C ILE A 254 -10.34 -2.83 -3.81
N ASN A 255 -10.59 -2.37 -2.60
CA ASN A 255 -11.64 -1.39 -2.29
C ASN A 255 -11.09 0.04 -2.06
N GLY A 256 -9.77 0.18 -1.91
CA GLY A 256 -9.11 1.47 -1.71
C GLY A 256 -9.06 1.92 -0.25
N GLY A 257 -9.54 1.13 0.71
CA GLY A 257 -9.59 1.52 2.12
C GLY A 257 -8.23 1.58 2.85
N SER A 258 -8.24 1.42 4.17
CA SER A 258 -7.02 1.22 4.96
C SER A 258 -7.26 0.30 6.17
N LEU A 259 -6.21 -0.35 6.65
CA LEU A 259 -6.27 -1.26 7.79
C LEU A 259 -5.37 -0.75 8.92
N HIS A 260 -5.96 -0.53 10.09
CA HIS A 260 -5.30 0.06 11.24
C HIS A 260 -5.35 -0.92 12.41
N THR A 261 -4.21 -1.23 13.01
CA THR A 261 -4.11 -2.05 14.23
C THR A 261 -3.37 -1.31 15.30
N TRP A 262 -3.92 -1.28 16.50
CA TRP A 262 -3.41 -0.47 17.60
C TRP A 262 -3.14 -1.32 18.83
N ASP A 263 -2.08 -0.98 19.56
CA ASP A 263 -1.80 -1.63 20.84
C ASP A 263 -2.36 -0.77 21.98
N ARG A 264 -3.54 -1.16 22.48
CA ARG A 264 -4.20 -0.49 23.61
C ARG A 264 -3.37 -0.43 24.89
N HIS A 265 -2.31 -1.23 25.02
CA HIS A 265 -1.48 -1.30 26.23
C HIS A 265 -0.33 -0.29 26.22
N THR A 266 -0.08 0.39 25.10
CA THR A 266 1.05 1.32 24.97
C THR A 266 0.56 2.73 24.69
N SER A 267 0.46 3.57 25.73
CA SER A 267 -0.07 4.94 25.66
C SER A 267 0.63 5.83 24.63
N GLN A 268 1.93 5.64 24.41
CA GLN A 268 2.70 6.38 23.42
C GLN A 268 2.31 6.06 21.97
N THR A 269 1.70 4.89 21.71
CA THR A 269 1.21 4.51 20.38
C THR A 269 -0.20 5.04 20.08
N PHE A 270 -0.88 5.61 21.08
CA PHE A 270 -2.29 5.99 20.98
C PHE A 270 -2.52 7.22 20.09
N ASP A 271 -1.86 8.34 20.38
CA ASP A 271 -1.99 9.56 19.58
C ASP A 271 -1.38 9.35 18.19
N ASP A 272 -0.30 8.58 18.08
CA ASP A 272 0.32 8.16 16.82
C ASP A 272 -0.67 7.40 15.94
N SER A 273 -1.38 6.43 16.53
CA SER A 273 -2.41 5.64 15.85
C SER A 273 -3.56 6.49 15.31
N ILE A 274 -4.02 7.47 16.09
CA ILE A 274 -5.04 8.44 15.66
C ILE A 274 -4.51 9.29 14.52
N ASN A 275 -3.32 9.85 14.67
CA ASN A 275 -2.71 10.70 13.65
C ASN A 275 -2.49 9.93 12.34
N SER A 276 -2.09 8.65 12.41
CA SER A 276 -1.97 7.77 11.24
C SER A 276 -3.32 7.55 10.54
N LEU A 277 -4.37 7.22 11.29
CA LEU A 277 -5.72 7.07 10.74
C LEU A 277 -6.22 8.38 10.12
N ILE A 278 -6.06 9.50 10.80
CA ILE A 278 -6.49 10.81 10.31
C ILE A 278 -5.73 11.19 9.04
N ASN A 279 -4.42 10.94 8.99
CA ASN A 279 -3.63 11.16 7.78
C ASN A 279 -4.16 10.34 6.60
N ASP A 280 -4.55 9.08 6.81
CA ASP A 280 -5.14 8.24 5.76
C ASP A 280 -6.53 8.70 5.34
N LEU A 281 -7.37 9.11 6.29
CA LEU A 281 -8.71 9.64 6.01
C LEU A 281 -8.65 11.00 5.32
N GLU A 282 -7.71 11.86 5.66
CA GLU A 282 -7.56 13.18 5.02
C GLU A 282 -6.90 13.12 3.66
N MET A 283 -6.17 12.04 3.38
CA MET A 283 -5.44 11.89 2.14
C MET A 283 -6.40 11.97 0.95
N PRO A 284 -6.09 12.80 -0.07
CA PRO A 284 -6.96 12.91 -1.22
C PRO A 284 -6.98 11.60 -2.01
N ARG A 285 -8.13 11.32 -2.62
CA ARG A 285 -8.51 10.00 -3.08
C ARG A 285 -9.26 10.10 -4.40
N THR A 286 -8.93 9.22 -5.35
CA THR A 286 -9.69 9.07 -6.59
C THR A 286 -10.95 8.23 -6.34
N ASN A 287 -11.97 8.36 -7.18
CA ASN A 287 -13.21 7.60 -7.04
C ASN A 287 -13.11 6.18 -7.62
N GLY A 288 -11.97 5.82 -8.20
CA GLY A 288 -11.82 4.59 -8.95
C GLY A 288 -12.28 4.78 -10.40
N GLY A 289 -11.63 4.06 -11.30
CA GLY A 289 -11.70 4.34 -12.72
C GLY A 289 -11.22 3.17 -13.57
N THR A 290 -10.52 3.47 -14.66
CA THR A 290 -10.01 2.45 -15.57
C THR A 290 -8.56 2.67 -15.93
N LEU A 291 -7.81 1.57 -16.03
CA LEU A 291 -6.48 1.54 -16.61
C LEU A 291 -6.53 0.80 -17.94
N THR A 292 -6.33 1.53 -19.03
CA THR A 292 -6.11 0.95 -20.35
C THR A 292 -4.62 0.84 -20.62
N ILE A 293 -4.17 -0.34 -21.03
CA ILE A 293 -2.77 -0.59 -21.39
C ILE A 293 -2.69 -0.99 -22.85
N LEU A 294 -1.89 -0.24 -23.60
CA LEU A 294 -1.56 -0.53 -24.99
C LEU A 294 -0.13 -1.07 -25.07
N TYR A 295 0.03 -2.21 -25.71
CA TYR A 295 1.35 -2.84 -25.86
C TYR A 295 1.48 -3.64 -27.17
N PRO A 296 2.69 -3.73 -27.72
CA PRO A 296 2.95 -4.54 -28.91
C PRO A 296 2.84 -6.03 -28.60
N SER A 297 2.54 -6.85 -29.62
CA SER A 297 2.32 -8.30 -29.50
C SER A 297 3.47 -9.11 -28.87
N GLN A 298 4.65 -8.50 -28.81
CA GLN A 298 5.90 -8.96 -28.24
C GLN A 298 5.87 -8.95 -26.71
N ILE A 299 5.05 -8.08 -26.10
CA ILE A 299 4.87 -8.03 -24.65
C ILE A 299 3.69 -8.92 -24.28
N GLN A 300 3.83 -9.64 -23.17
CA GLN A 300 2.77 -10.39 -22.52
C GLN A 300 2.68 -9.95 -21.07
N ILE A 301 1.47 -9.57 -20.63
CA ILE A 301 1.18 -9.41 -19.21
C ILE A 301 1.01 -10.81 -18.62
N ILE A 302 1.79 -11.12 -17.58
CA ILE A 302 1.74 -12.40 -16.87
C ILE A 302 0.75 -12.27 -15.71
N ASN A 303 0.95 -11.27 -14.85
CA ASN A 303 0.24 -11.08 -13.59
C ASN A 303 0.00 -9.57 -13.38
N SER A 304 -1.03 -9.22 -12.61
CA SER A 304 -1.30 -7.83 -12.22
C SER A 304 -2.02 -7.76 -10.88
N THR A 305 -1.79 -6.66 -10.14
CA THR A 305 -2.59 -6.27 -8.96
C THR A 305 -4.00 -5.84 -9.26
N PHE A 306 -4.28 -5.50 -10.51
CA PHE A 306 -5.59 -5.02 -10.92
C PHE A 306 -6.56 -6.16 -11.26
N GLU A 307 -7.82 -5.95 -10.91
CA GLU A 307 -8.91 -6.81 -11.37
C GLU A 307 -9.15 -6.62 -12.88
N LYS A 308 -9.14 -7.73 -13.62
CA LYS A 308 -9.48 -7.72 -15.05
C LYS A 308 -10.96 -7.44 -15.22
N SER A 309 -11.29 -6.40 -15.98
CA SER A 309 -12.68 -6.12 -16.35
C SER A 309 -13.21 -7.16 -17.36
N PHE A 310 -14.52 -7.43 -17.31
CA PHE A 310 -15.26 -8.51 -18.00
C PHE A 310 -15.00 -8.66 -19.53
N ASN A 311 -15.14 -9.93 -20.00
CA ASN A 311 -15.50 -10.39 -21.36
C ASN A 311 -14.74 -9.83 -22.59
N ASP A 312 -13.42 -9.99 -22.62
CA ASP A 312 -12.62 -9.80 -23.85
C ASP A 312 -12.68 -11.03 -24.79
N LYS A 313 -13.79 -11.22 -25.51
CA LYS A 313 -13.85 -12.19 -26.63
C LYS A 313 -13.49 -11.59 -28.00
N SER A 314 -13.41 -10.26 -28.13
CA SER A 314 -13.30 -9.60 -29.45
C SER A 314 -12.32 -8.42 -29.57
N PHE A 315 -11.57 -8.05 -28.54
CA PHE A 315 -10.60 -6.95 -28.67
C PHE A 315 -9.26 -7.44 -29.27
N PRO A 316 -8.61 -6.63 -30.13
CA PRO A 316 -7.31 -7.01 -30.70
C PRO A 316 -6.28 -7.21 -29.59
N LYS A 317 -5.43 -8.24 -29.73
CA LYS A 317 -4.38 -8.73 -28.79
C LYS A 317 -3.30 -7.71 -28.34
N LYS A 318 -3.55 -6.40 -28.42
CA LYS A 318 -2.63 -5.27 -28.18
C LYS A 318 -3.17 -4.26 -27.15
N LYS A 319 -4.33 -4.51 -26.54
CA LYS A 319 -4.99 -3.66 -25.54
C LYS A 319 -5.54 -4.53 -24.40
N VAL A 320 -5.42 -4.07 -23.15
CA VAL A 320 -6.08 -4.64 -21.97
C VAL A 320 -6.67 -3.51 -21.14
N ILE A 321 -7.83 -3.75 -20.51
CA ILE A 321 -8.50 -2.77 -19.64
C ILE A 321 -8.72 -3.39 -18.25
N PHE A 322 -8.27 -2.68 -17.23
CA PHE A 322 -8.46 -3.02 -15.83
C PHE A 322 -9.39 -2.03 -15.13
N SER A 323 -10.14 -2.53 -14.15
CA SER A 323 -10.84 -1.67 -13.19
C SER A 323 -9.83 -1.14 -12.17
N LEU A 324 -9.96 0.13 -11.79
CA LEU A 324 -9.17 0.74 -10.72
C LEU A 324 -10.05 0.96 -9.50
N ALA A 325 -9.59 0.46 -8.36
CA ALA A 325 -10.14 0.85 -7.06
C ALA A 325 -9.86 2.34 -6.78
N PRO A 326 -10.61 2.99 -5.89
CA PRO A 326 -10.26 4.29 -5.32
C PRO A 326 -8.80 4.31 -4.84
N THR A 327 -7.97 5.20 -5.39
CA THR A 327 -6.54 5.24 -5.07
C THR A 327 -6.13 6.54 -4.42
N THR A 328 -5.00 6.51 -3.73
CA THR A 328 -4.40 7.62 -3.01
C THR A 328 -2.94 7.79 -3.46
N PRO A 329 -2.24 8.87 -3.07
CA PRO A 329 -0.79 8.98 -3.25
C PRO A 329 0.02 7.78 -2.73
N LYS A 330 -0.48 7.06 -1.71
CA LYS A 330 0.16 5.87 -1.14
C LYS A 330 -0.25 4.57 -1.84
N SER A 331 -1.13 4.61 -2.83
CA SER A 331 -1.56 3.40 -3.51
C SER A 331 -0.49 2.94 -4.50
N HIS A 332 -0.12 1.66 -4.39
CA HIS A 332 0.88 1.02 -5.22
C HIS A 332 0.25 -0.17 -5.96
N SER A 333 0.68 -0.39 -7.19
CA SER A 333 0.17 -1.48 -8.03
C SER A 333 1.25 -1.99 -8.95
N ASN A 334 1.17 -3.27 -9.32
CA ASN A 334 2.23 -3.95 -10.05
C ASN A 334 1.66 -4.72 -11.25
N ILE A 335 2.41 -4.68 -12.35
CA ILE A 335 2.15 -5.50 -13.54
C ILE A 335 3.44 -6.21 -13.92
N SER A 336 3.42 -7.53 -13.86
CA SER A 336 4.53 -8.36 -14.32
C SER A 336 4.36 -8.64 -15.81
N ILE A 337 5.42 -8.40 -16.58
CA ILE A 337 5.43 -8.63 -18.03
C ILE A 337 6.57 -9.55 -18.44
N TYR A 338 6.36 -10.23 -19.57
CA TYR A 338 7.36 -11.04 -20.25
C TYR A 338 7.47 -10.64 -21.72
N PHE A 339 8.67 -10.75 -22.28
CA PHE A 339 8.95 -10.46 -23.69
C PHE A 339 8.99 -11.77 -24.50
N LYS A 340 7.99 -12.00 -25.34
CA LYS A 340 7.83 -13.22 -26.15
C LYS A 340 8.98 -13.43 -27.12
N GLU A 341 9.83 -14.41 -26.84
CA GLU A 341 10.93 -14.79 -27.70
C GLU A 341 10.50 -14.98 -29.17
N LYS A 342 10.98 -14.09 -30.05
CA LYS A 342 10.93 -14.30 -31.49
C LYS A 342 12.33 -14.13 -32.04
N GLN A 343 12.85 -15.15 -32.72
CA GLN A 343 14.16 -15.14 -33.41
C GLN A 343 14.32 -13.97 -34.41
N LYS A 344 13.24 -13.25 -34.75
CA LYS A 344 13.23 -12.05 -35.60
C LYS A 344 12.58 -10.85 -34.90
N TYR A 345 13.11 -10.40 -33.77
CA TYR A 345 12.80 -9.04 -33.31
C TYR A 345 13.40 -8.03 -34.29
N LYS A 346 12.60 -7.53 -35.24
CA LYS A 346 13.02 -6.44 -36.14
C LYS A 346 13.20 -5.10 -35.39
N LYS A 347 12.55 -4.93 -34.24
CA LYS A 347 12.62 -3.71 -33.42
C LYS A 347 13.52 -3.93 -32.22
N THR A 348 14.50 -3.04 -32.05
CA THR A 348 15.39 -2.94 -30.88
C THR A 348 14.74 -2.18 -29.72
N VAL A 349 13.60 -1.53 -29.97
CA VAL A 349 12.86 -0.74 -28.98
C VAL A 349 11.37 -1.11 -29.01
N LEU A 350 10.78 -1.29 -27.84
CA LEU A 350 9.35 -1.53 -27.65
C LEU A 350 8.75 -0.42 -26.77
N TYR A 351 7.48 -0.10 -26.98
CA TYR A 351 6.79 0.95 -26.25
C TYR A 351 5.49 0.43 -25.66
N MET A 352 5.23 0.74 -24.40
CA MET A 352 3.99 0.40 -23.71
C MET A 352 3.36 1.70 -23.21
N GLN A 353 2.06 1.88 -23.42
CA GLN A 353 1.37 3.10 -23.01
C GLN A 353 0.23 2.78 -22.06
N PHE A 354 0.18 3.53 -20.97
CA PHE A 354 -0.79 3.42 -19.88
C PHE A 354 -1.68 4.64 -19.93
N ILE A 355 -2.98 4.42 -19.89
CA ILE A 355 -4.00 5.46 -19.95
C ILE A 355 -4.90 5.24 -18.74
N TYR A 356 -4.72 6.07 -17.73
CA TYR A 356 -5.56 6.14 -16.54
C TYR A 356 -6.70 7.11 -16.81
N ASN A 357 -7.93 6.68 -16.60
CA ASN A 357 -9.08 7.57 -16.57
C ASN A 357 -9.76 7.41 -15.23
N ASP A 358 -9.81 8.48 -14.46
CA ASP A 358 -10.36 8.48 -13.11
C ASP A 358 -11.01 9.85 -12.81
N SER A 359 -11.63 9.96 -11.64
CA SER A 359 -12.06 11.24 -11.08
C SER A 359 -11.46 11.42 -9.69
N LEU A 360 -11.12 12.65 -9.36
CA LEU A 360 -10.49 13.03 -8.11
C LEU A 360 -11.33 14.12 -7.45
N ASP A 361 -11.71 13.89 -6.20
CA ASP A 361 -12.38 14.90 -5.38
C ASP A 361 -11.34 15.54 -4.45
N TYR A 362 -11.10 16.84 -4.64
CA TYR A 362 -10.10 17.60 -3.87
C TYR A 362 -10.56 19.04 -3.63
N ASN A 363 -10.47 19.52 -2.39
CA ASN A 363 -10.83 20.90 -2.00
C ASN A 363 -12.21 21.36 -2.53
N SER A 364 -13.24 20.51 -2.41
CA SER A 364 -14.61 20.79 -2.87
C SER A 364 -14.80 20.87 -4.40
N LEU A 365 -13.80 20.44 -5.17
CA LEU A 365 -13.86 20.34 -6.63
C LEU A 365 -13.73 18.87 -7.04
N SER A 366 -14.48 18.48 -8.06
CA SER A 366 -14.33 17.17 -8.70
C SER A 366 -13.66 17.35 -10.07
N PHE A 367 -12.54 16.64 -10.26
CA PHE A 367 -11.74 16.69 -11.48
C PHE A 367 -11.82 15.34 -12.18
N LYS A 368 -12.26 15.32 -13.44
CA LYS A 368 -11.92 14.21 -14.33
C LYS A 368 -10.45 14.31 -14.64
N CYS A 369 -9.73 13.20 -14.52
CA CYS A 369 -8.33 13.14 -14.88
C CYS A 369 -8.10 12.00 -15.87
N SER A 370 -7.38 12.33 -16.94
CA SER A 370 -6.77 11.38 -17.85
C SER A 370 -5.26 11.51 -17.72
N CYS A 371 -4.60 10.47 -17.23
CA CYS A 371 -3.13 10.42 -17.21
C CYS A 371 -2.67 9.42 -18.27
N ILE A 372 -1.78 9.86 -19.15
CA ILE A 372 -1.24 9.07 -20.24
C ILE A 372 0.28 8.99 -20.04
N GLU A 373 0.80 7.79 -19.82
CA GLU A 373 2.23 7.59 -19.60
C GLU A 373 2.77 6.52 -20.55
N THR A 374 3.86 6.84 -21.26
CA THR A 374 4.49 5.92 -22.20
C THR A 374 5.84 5.46 -21.67
N ILE A 375 6.08 4.16 -21.68
CA ILE A 375 7.33 3.53 -21.26
C ILE A 375 8.05 2.97 -22.48
N LYS A 376 9.35 3.25 -22.56
CA LYS A 376 10.27 2.72 -23.57
C LYS A 376 11.08 1.56 -22.99
N PHE A 377 11.11 0.44 -23.70
CA PHE A 377 11.99 -0.69 -23.42
C PHE A 377 13.03 -0.85 -24.52
N ILE A 378 14.29 -1.00 -24.15
CA ILE A 378 15.43 -1.08 -25.09
C ILE A 378 16.07 -2.46 -24.97
N MET A 379 16.34 -3.10 -26.11
CA MET A 379 17.02 -4.37 -26.13
C MET A 379 18.52 -4.20 -25.86
N VAL A 380 19.06 -4.97 -24.91
CA VAL A 380 20.48 -5.02 -24.57
C VAL A 380 21.11 -6.34 -24.99
N ASN A 381 22.42 -6.31 -25.19
CA ASN A 381 23.18 -7.45 -25.69
C ASN A 381 23.83 -8.28 -24.57
N THR A 382 23.93 -7.73 -23.35
CA THR A 382 24.56 -8.40 -22.22
C THR A 382 23.62 -8.51 -21.03
N VAL A 383 23.75 -9.60 -20.26
CA VAL A 383 22.97 -9.81 -19.03
C VAL A 383 23.41 -8.83 -17.92
N ILE A 384 24.66 -8.36 -17.96
CA ILE A 384 25.21 -7.39 -17.01
C ILE A 384 24.51 -6.03 -17.17
N GLU A 385 24.35 -5.54 -18.40
CA GLU A 385 23.58 -4.31 -18.67
C GLU A 385 22.14 -4.40 -18.16
N TYR A 386 21.52 -5.57 -18.33
CA TYR A 386 20.18 -5.83 -17.81
C TYR A 386 20.15 -5.69 -16.28
N TYR A 387 21.00 -6.43 -15.56
CA TYR A 387 21.00 -6.40 -14.10
C TYR A 387 21.42 -5.06 -13.50
N ASN A 388 22.39 -4.34 -14.11
CA ASN A 388 22.83 -3.01 -13.64
C ASN A 388 21.70 -1.98 -13.55
N SER A 389 20.67 -2.14 -14.38
CA SER A 389 19.50 -1.25 -14.43
C SER A 389 18.31 -1.72 -13.60
N LEU A 390 18.45 -2.86 -12.91
CA LEU A 390 17.35 -3.54 -12.25
C LEU A 390 17.09 -2.93 -10.86
N SER A 391 15.85 -2.49 -10.61
CA SER A 391 15.37 -2.14 -9.28
C SER A 391 15.20 -3.40 -8.45
N ILE A 392 16.01 -3.51 -7.38
CA ILE A 392 16.00 -4.65 -6.46
C ILE A 392 14.62 -4.77 -5.79
N GLY A 393 14.10 -3.69 -5.21
CA GLY A 393 12.81 -3.71 -4.52
C GLY A 393 11.63 -4.08 -5.43
N ALA A 394 11.62 -3.58 -6.67
CA ALA A 394 10.53 -3.88 -7.61
C ALA A 394 10.58 -5.35 -8.07
N SER A 395 11.79 -5.88 -8.18
CA SER A 395 12.01 -7.29 -8.54
C SER A 395 11.63 -8.23 -7.38
N ILE A 396 11.91 -7.82 -6.14
CA ILE A 396 11.44 -8.51 -4.92
C ILE A 396 9.91 -8.55 -4.88
N GLN A 397 9.24 -7.40 -5.04
CA GLN A 397 7.78 -7.32 -5.07
C GLN A 397 7.16 -8.26 -6.11
N SER A 398 7.68 -8.25 -7.32
CA SER A 398 7.17 -9.07 -8.42
C SER A 398 7.34 -10.56 -8.17
N LEU A 399 8.53 -10.95 -7.71
CA LEU A 399 8.86 -12.34 -7.49
C LEU A 399 8.01 -12.94 -6.36
N PHE A 400 7.71 -12.15 -5.35
CA PHE A 400 6.88 -12.56 -4.22
C PHE A 400 5.40 -12.22 -4.38
N TYR A 401 4.98 -11.59 -5.49
CA TYR A 401 3.63 -11.02 -5.65
C TYR A 401 2.48 -11.99 -5.36
N ASN A 402 2.61 -13.24 -5.80
CA ASN A 402 1.63 -14.30 -5.55
C ASN A 402 2.00 -15.20 -4.37
N LEU A 403 2.98 -14.81 -3.56
CA LEU A 403 3.58 -15.60 -2.49
C LEU A 403 3.87 -17.04 -2.97
N PRO A 404 4.72 -17.20 -4.00
CA PRO A 404 4.97 -18.51 -4.58
C PRO A 404 5.50 -19.46 -3.51
N ASP A 405 5.27 -20.74 -3.72
CA ASP A 405 5.83 -21.78 -2.85
C ASP A 405 7.35 -21.57 -2.68
N PRO A 406 7.88 -21.57 -1.43
CA PRO A 406 9.29 -21.33 -1.17
C PRO A 406 10.25 -22.24 -1.95
N LEU A 407 9.86 -23.49 -2.22
CA LEU A 407 10.69 -24.43 -2.98
C LEU A 407 10.70 -24.07 -4.47
N GLU A 408 9.55 -23.72 -5.03
CA GLU A 408 9.45 -23.22 -6.42
C GLU A 408 10.25 -21.92 -6.59
N LEU A 409 10.14 -21.01 -5.64
CA LEU A 409 10.90 -19.77 -5.61
C LEU A 409 12.41 -20.04 -5.60
N LYS A 410 12.91 -20.93 -4.73
CA LYS A 410 14.33 -21.33 -4.71
C LYS A 410 14.79 -21.93 -6.04
N LYS A 411 13.96 -22.75 -6.70
CA LYS A 411 14.27 -23.28 -8.05
C LYS A 411 14.40 -22.17 -9.09
N ASN A 412 13.50 -21.19 -9.08
CA ASN A 412 13.56 -20.03 -9.98
C ASN A 412 14.80 -19.17 -9.72
N LEU A 413 15.11 -18.89 -8.45
CA LEU A 413 16.33 -18.17 -8.06
C LEU A 413 17.60 -18.89 -8.52
N LYS A 414 17.64 -20.23 -8.46
CA LYS A 414 18.75 -21.02 -9.01
C LYS A 414 18.87 -20.85 -10.52
N ARG A 415 17.76 -20.88 -11.27
CA ARG A 415 17.77 -20.63 -12.72
C ARG A 415 18.35 -19.25 -13.04
N TYR A 416 17.90 -18.21 -12.34
CA TYR A 416 18.41 -16.84 -12.52
C TYR A 416 19.91 -16.73 -12.20
N LEU A 417 20.35 -17.39 -11.13
CA LEU A 417 21.77 -17.44 -10.75
C LEU A 417 22.63 -18.12 -11.82
N THR A 418 22.14 -19.18 -12.48
CA THR A 418 22.92 -19.89 -13.52
C THR A 418 23.12 -19.09 -14.80
N VAL A 419 22.32 -18.06 -15.06
CA VAL A 419 22.50 -17.17 -16.22
C VAL A 419 23.70 -16.21 -16.01
N LEU A 420 24.12 -16.00 -14.76
CA LEU A 420 25.29 -15.19 -14.43
C LEU A 420 26.58 -16.04 -14.47
N SER A 421 27.44 -15.76 -15.44
CA SER A 421 28.78 -16.38 -15.52
C SER A 421 29.75 -15.83 -14.48
N THR A 422 29.49 -14.65 -13.91
CA THR A 422 30.33 -13.99 -12.89
C THR A 422 29.47 -13.37 -11.78
N PRO A 423 30.01 -13.23 -10.56
CA PRO A 423 29.29 -12.57 -9.47
C PRO A 423 28.91 -11.13 -9.82
N HIS A 424 27.63 -10.79 -9.66
CA HIS A 424 27.10 -9.45 -9.89
C HIS A 424 26.60 -8.85 -8.59
N TYR A 425 27.18 -7.72 -8.14
CA TYR A 425 26.91 -7.14 -6.81
C TYR A 425 25.42 -6.90 -6.55
N GLN A 426 24.71 -6.22 -7.46
CA GLN A 426 23.28 -5.95 -7.30
C GLN A 426 22.44 -7.23 -7.24
N PHE A 427 22.83 -8.27 -7.98
CA PHE A 427 22.11 -9.54 -7.98
C PHE A 427 22.34 -10.31 -6.68
N LEU A 428 23.56 -10.26 -6.12
CA LEU A 428 23.85 -10.83 -4.82
C LEU A 428 23.07 -10.12 -3.71
N THR A 429 22.98 -8.78 -3.76
CA THR A 429 22.14 -8.02 -2.81
C THR A 429 20.67 -8.42 -2.93
N PHE A 430 20.16 -8.56 -4.16
CA PHE A 430 18.81 -9.09 -4.39
C PHE A 430 18.61 -10.48 -3.78
N LEU A 431 19.55 -11.42 -3.96
CA LEU A 431 19.47 -12.76 -3.36
C LEU A 431 19.51 -12.73 -1.83
N LYS A 432 20.28 -11.82 -1.22
CA LYS A 432 20.29 -11.64 0.24
C LYS A 432 18.93 -11.25 0.77
N ILE A 433 18.26 -10.28 0.12
CA ILE A 433 16.92 -9.86 0.50
C ILE A 433 15.91 -11.00 0.29
N CYS A 434 16.03 -11.78 -0.80
CA CYS A 434 15.21 -12.98 -0.98
C CYS A 434 15.38 -13.99 0.16
N ASN A 435 16.63 -14.22 0.61
CA ASN A 435 16.89 -15.10 1.75
C ASN A 435 16.17 -14.61 3.00
N TYR A 436 16.27 -13.31 3.32
CA TYR A 436 15.59 -12.74 4.49
C TYR A 436 14.08 -12.89 4.42
N LEU A 437 13.46 -12.64 3.27
CA LEU A 437 12.02 -12.83 3.13
C LEU A 437 11.61 -14.29 3.30
N LEU A 438 12.41 -15.23 2.77
CA LEU A 438 12.17 -16.67 2.90
C LEU A 438 12.33 -17.20 4.33
N THR A 439 13.17 -16.57 5.15
CA THR A 439 13.38 -16.94 6.56
C THR A 439 12.54 -16.10 7.54
N SER A 440 11.89 -15.05 7.04
CA SER A 440 10.99 -14.20 7.82
C SER A 440 9.62 -14.87 8.06
N PRO A 441 8.82 -14.31 9.00
CA PRO A 441 7.43 -14.73 9.20
C PRO A 441 6.48 -14.53 8.01
N LEU A 442 6.95 -14.06 6.84
CA LEU A 442 6.13 -13.86 5.63
C LEU A 442 5.27 -15.07 5.28
N TYR A 443 5.77 -16.30 5.48
CA TYR A 443 5.04 -17.55 5.21
C TYR A 443 4.55 -18.26 6.49
N SER A 444 4.53 -17.57 7.64
CA SER A 444 4.18 -18.19 8.92
C SER A 444 2.69 -18.55 8.98
N GLN A 445 2.38 -19.84 8.96
CA GLN A 445 1.03 -20.35 9.24
C GLN A 445 0.69 -20.27 10.74
N ALA A 446 1.69 -20.34 11.61
CA ALA A 446 1.50 -20.26 13.05
C ALA A 446 1.17 -18.84 13.53
N ASN A 447 1.51 -17.82 12.74
CA ASN A 447 1.23 -16.42 13.03
C ASN A 447 0.76 -15.68 11.75
N PRO A 448 -0.49 -15.91 11.31
CA PRO A 448 -1.01 -15.38 10.05
C PRO A 448 -1.07 -13.85 10.04
N GLN A 449 -1.30 -13.24 11.20
CA GLN A 449 -1.29 -11.79 11.34
C GLN A 449 0.11 -11.20 11.05
N LEU A 450 1.15 -11.78 11.64
CA LEU A 450 2.53 -11.35 11.39
C LEU A 450 2.91 -11.57 9.92
N SER A 451 2.50 -12.71 9.34
CA SER A 451 2.64 -12.94 7.89
C SER A 451 1.99 -11.83 7.07
N ALA A 452 0.75 -11.46 7.37
CA ALA A 452 0.05 -10.39 6.66
C ALA A 452 0.67 -9.01 6.85
N LEU A 453 1.26 -8.70 8.00
CA LEU A 453 2.03 -7.46 8.18
C LEU A 453 3.27 -7.43 7.28
N TYR A 454 3.99 -8.56 7.13
CA TYR A 454 5.10 -8.66 6.19
C TYR A 454 4.62 -8.53 4.73
N GLN A 455 3.45 -9.09 4.40
CA GLN A 455 2.83 -8.91 3.08
C GLN A 455 2.38 -7.46 2.85
N HIS A 456 1.87 -6.77 3.88
CA HIS A 456 1.49 -5.37 3.82
C HIS A 456 2.71 -4.52 3.45
N LEU A 457 3.82 -4.69 4.16
CA LEU A 457 5.09 -4.04 3.85
C LEU A 457 5.57 -4.35 2.45
N LEU A 458 5.49 -5.61 2.05
CA LEU A 458 5.99 -6.07 0.77
C LEU A 458 5.22 -5.45 -0.40
N PHE A 459 3.90 -5.36 -0.34
CA PHE A 459 3.09 -5.01 -1.53
C PHE A 459 2.53 -3.60 -1.53
N ASP A 460 2.40 -2.96 -0.37
CA ASP A 460 1.66 -1.70 -0.25
C ASP A 460 2.58 -0.47 -0.11
N PHE A 461 3.88 -0.64 -0.37
CA PHE A 461 4.88 0.42 -0.26
C PHE A 461 5.74 0.52 -1.52
N ASP A 462 6.40 1.67 -1.67
CA ASP A 462 7.31 1.90 -2.78
C ASP A 462 8.45 0.87 -2.81
N PRO A 463 8.83 0.34 -3.99
CA PRO A 463 9.99 -0.52 -4.16
C PRO A 463 11.27 -0.04 -3.47
N TYR A 464 11.55 1.26 -3.49
CA TYR A 464 12.71 1.84 -2.83
C TYR A 464 12.68 1.62 -1.32
N TYR A 465 11.49 1.69 -0.71
CA TYR A 465 11.31 1.47 0.71
C TYR A 465 11.70 0.05 1.11
N LEU A 466 11.29 -0.96 0.34
CA LEU A 466 11.67 -2.35 0.60
C LEU A 466 13.17 -2.55 0.62
N TYR A 467 13.86 -1.97 -0.36
CA TYR A 467 15.31 -2.03 -0.37
C TYR A 467 15.91 -1.42 0.90
N SER A 468 15.37 -0.29 1.37
CA SER A 468 15.85 0.37 2.59
C SER A 468 15.53 -0.38 3.89
N ILE A 469 14.44 -1.16 3.93
CA ILE A 469 14.09 -2.02 5.08
C ILE A 469 15.09 -3.16 5.23
N TYR A 470 15.31 -3.89 4.14
CA TYR A 470 16.12 -5.12 4.16
C TYR A 470 17.61 -4.89 3.94
N ASN A 471 18.01 -3.64 3.64
CA ASN A 471 19.39 -3.18 3.64
C ASN A 471 19.50 -1.83 4.37
N PRO A 472 19.36 -1.85 5.72
CA PRO A 472 19.18 -0.63 6.48
C PRO A 472 20.42 0.25 6.59
N ILE A 473 20.17 1.53 6.85
CA ILE A 473 21.19 2.50 7.24
C ILE A 473 21.34 2.43 8.76
N ILE A 474 22.56 2.21 9.22
CA ILE A 474 22.91 2.28 10.63
C ILE A 474 23.40 3.69 10.93
N TYR A 475 22.77 4.34 11.91
CA TYR A 475 23.18 5.64 12.43
C TYR A 475 23.93 5.43 13.75
N ILE A 476 25.19 5.83 13.81
CA ILE A 476 26.04 5.64 15.00
C ILE A 476 26.29 7.02 15.63
N PHE A 477 25.84 7.21 16.86
CA PHE A 477 26.18 8.38 17.66
C PHE A 477 27.28 8.02 18.65
N THR A 478 28.44 8.67 18.52
CA THR A 478 29.50 8.65 19.52
C THR A 478 29.39 9.87 20.45
N ASN A 479 30.08 9.88 21.58
CA ASN A 479 30.03 10.93 22.61
C ASN A 479 29.86 12.36 22.04
N ASN A 480 28.92 13.11 22.63
CA ASN A 480 28.47 14.49 22.31
C ASN A 480 27.26 14.64 21.37
N TYR A 481 26.72 13.58 20.77
CA TYR A 481 25.43 13.58 20.05
C TYR A 481 25.25 14.66 18.95
N GLN A 482 26.31 15.25 18.40
CA GLN A 482 26.16 16.39 17.48
C GLN A 482 25.79 15.98 16.04
N GLN A 483 26.37 14.90 15.50
CA GLN A 483 26.01 14.33 14.19
C GLN A 483 26.25 12.80 14.16
N PRO A 484 25.34 12.00 13.56
CA PRO A 484 25.54 10.56 13.42
C PRO A 484 26.52 10.22 12.31
N GLN A 485 27.36 9.21 12.53
CA GLN A 485 28.04 8.51 11.45
C GLN A 485 27.06 7.54 10.78
N THR A 486 26.86 7.68 9.47
CA THR A 486 26.00 6.78 8.69
C THR A 486 26.82 5.64 8.10
N ARG A 487 26.35 4.40 8.26
CA ARG A 487 26.93 3.23 7.61
C ARG A 487 25.84 2.46 6.86
N HIS A 488 26.09 2.18 5.58
CA HIS A 488 25.26 1.29 4.77
C HIS A 488 25.74 -0.15 4.93
N THR A 489 25.39 -0.78 6.05
CA THR A 489 25.79 -2.16 6.34
C THR A 489 24.72 -2.85 7.17
N LEU A 490 24.70 -4.18 7.11
CA LEU A 490 23.88 -5.02 7.99
C LEU A 490 24.35 -4.86 9.44
N LEU A 491 23.41 -4.92 10.38
CA LEU A 491 23.71 -4.99 11.80
C LEU A 491 24.36 -6.34 12.10
N LYS A 492 25.57 -6.32 12.66
CA LYS A 492 26.33 -7.51 13.05
C LYS A 492 26.85 -7.38 14.48
N LYS A 493 27.01 -8.51 15.18
CA LYS A 493 27.60 -8.55 16.52
C LYS A 493 28.96 -7.85 16.58
N GLU A 494 29.81 -7.98 15.54
CA GLU A 494 31.13 -7.34 15.56
C GLU A 494 31.05 -5.81 15.51
N ILE A 495 30.09 -5.25 14.78
CA ILE A 495 29.90 -3.80 14.67
C ILE A 495 29.49 -3.23 16.03
N ILE A 496 28.56 -3.92 16.72
CA ILE A 496 28.05 -3.51 18.04
C ILE A 496 29.17 -3.58 19.09
N LYS A 497 30.00 -4.63 19.05
CA LYS A 497 31.16 -4.77 19.94
C LYS A 497 32.23 -3.70 19.69
N GLN A 498 32.50 -3.37 18.43
CA GLN A 498 33.54 -2.39 18.06
C GLN A 498 33.22 -0.96 18.51
N ILE A 499 31.95 -0.63 18.72
CA ILE A 499 31.49 0.73 19.04
C ILE A 499 31.07 0.89 20.50
N GLU A 500 31.28 -0.12 21.35
CA GLU A 500 30.92 -0.10 22.78
C GLU A 500 29.48 0.40 23.01
N ALA A 501 28.54 -0.07 22.19
CA ALA A 501 27.16 0.38 22.27
C ALA A 501 26.54 0.07 23.64
N SER A 502 25.86 1.06 24.24
CA SER A 502 25.09 0.89 25.49
C SER A 502 23.62 0.56 25.22
N ALA A 503 23.05 1.11 24.13
CA ALA A 503 21.67 0.91 23.73
C ALA A 503 21.51 0.97 22.20
N ILE A 504 20.49 0.28 21.70
CA ILE A 504 20.11 0.26 20.29
C ILE A 504 18.64 0.63 20.16
N VAL A 505 18.36 1.70 19.43
CA VAL A 505 17.02 2.07 19.02
C VAL A 505 16.72 1.37 17.69
N PHE A 506 15.89 0.34 17.76
CA PHE A 506 15.37 -0.35 16.59
C PHE A 506 14.02 0.25 16.24
N LEU A 507 13.90 0.81 15.04
CA LEU A 507 12.60 1.16 14.48
C LEU A 507 12.11 -0.05 13.69
N ASN A 508 10.86 -0.45 13.94
CA ASN A 508 10.23 -1.59 13.27
C ASN A 508 10.58 -1.62 11.78
N PHE A 509 10.92 -2.81 11.26
CA PHE A 509 11.29 -3.03 9.86
C PHE A 509 12.61 -2.36 9.43
N GLY A 510 13.58 -2.27 10.33
CA GLY A 510 14.99 -2.38 9.94
C GLY A 510 15.86 -1.14 10.17
N ARG A 511 15.33 0.03 10.52
CA ARG A 511 16.22 1.18 10.82
C ARG A 511 16.82 1.05 12.20
N VAL A 512 18.14 1.18 12.29
CA VAL A 512 18.89 0.99 13.52
C VAL A 512 19.66 2.26 13.85
N VAL A 513 19.40 2.82 15.03
CA VAL A 513 20.21 3.88 15.62
C VAL A 513 20.96 3.27 16.80
N ILE A 514 22.30 3.32 16.77
CA ILE A 514 23.16 2.78 17.82
C ILE A 514 23.69 3.93 18.68
N LEU A 515 23.61 3.76 19.99
CA LEU A 515 23.96 4.76 21.00
C LEU A 515 25.05 4.21 21.93
N THR A 516 25.98 5.08 22.31
CA THR A 516 27.07 4.77 23.26
C THR A 516 26.74 5.16 24.71
N ASP A 517 25.62 5.82 24.97
CA ASP A 517 25.12 6.17 26.31
C ASP A 517 23.56 6.15 26.34
N ASP A 518 22.98 5.58 27.39
CA ASP A 518 21.57 5.16 27.48
C ASP A 518 20.66 6.22 28.13
N GLN A 519 21.22 7.25 28.77
CA GLN A 519 20.46 8.12 29.67
C GLN A 519 19.66 9.24 28.98
N ASN A 520 19.78 9.46 27.66
CA ASN A 520 19.33 10.72 27.04
C ASN A 520 18.51 10.60 25.74
N ILE A 521 17.99 9.41 25.36
CA ILE A 521 17.38 9.12 24.04
C ILE A 521 16.23 10.09 23.66
N HIS A 522 15.54 10.68 24.64
CA HIS A 522 14.40 11.59 24.43
C HIS A 522 14.47 12.91 25.20
N CYS A 523 15.66 13.37 25.61
CA CYS A 523 15.77 14.72 26.17
C CYS A 523 15.42 15.77 25.12
N GLU A 524 14.59 16.75 25.51
CA GLU A 524 14.13 17.83 24.62
C GLU A 524 15.34 18.59 24.05
N GLY A 525 15.43 18.70 22.72
CA GLY A 525 16.59 19.31 22.03
C GLY A 525 17.76 18.36 21.72
N ASN A 526 17.69 17.07 22.10
CA ASN A 526 18.70 16.08 21.69
C ASN A 526 18.56 15.69 20.21
N GLN A 527 19.67 15.73 19.46
CA GLN A 527 19.74 15.33 18.05
C GLN A 527 19.36 13.87 17.81
N VAL A 528 19.58 12.98 18.78
CA VAL A 528 19.12 11.58 18.71
C VAL A 528 17.60 11.53 18.65
N GLY A 529 16.91 12.22 19.56
CA GLY A 529 15.46 12.30 19.59
C GLY A 529 14.88 12.97 18.34
N ILE A 530 15.53 14.04 17.84
CA ILE A 530 15.14 14.70 16.58
C ILE A 530 15.28 13.74 15.40
N LEU A 531 16.39 13.01 15.29
CA LEU A 531 16.59 12.03 14.22
C LEU A 531 15.59 10.89 14.32
N VAL A 532 15.41 10.28 15.50
CA VAL A 532 14.46 9.19 15.72
C VAL A 532 13.04 9.63 15.33
N ASN A 533 12.59 10.81 15.79
CA ASN A 533 11.30 11.36 15.39
C ASN A 533 11.22 11.62 13.87
N SER A 534 12.27 12.19 13.26
CA SER A 534 12.29 12.38 11.81
C SER A 534 12.20 11.07 11.02
N LEU A 535 12.79 9.99 11.54
CA LEU A 535 12.74 8.67 10.93
C LEU A 535 11.38 7.98 11.14
N LYS A 536 10.71 8.22 12.29
CA LYS A 536 9.38 7.70 12.62
C LYS A 536 8.26 8.36 11.81
N TYR A 537 8.31 9.68 11.64
CA TYR A 537 7.23 10.49 11.04
C TYR A 537 7.50 10.93 9.60
N ASN A 538 8.44 10.29 8.90
CA ASN A 538 8.75 10.72 7.55
C ASN A 538 7.53 10.51 6.62
N ILE A 539 7.09 11.62 6.02
CA ILE A 539 5.87 11.79 5.20
C ILE A 539 5.79 10.82 4.02
N GLN A 540 6.92 10.24 3.60
CA GLN A 540 6.97 9.21 2.55
C GLN A 540 6.59 7.80 3.05
N PHE A 541 6.32 7.62 4.35
CA PHE A 541 5.98 6.33 4.95
C PHE A 541 4.54 6.29 5.49
N PRO A 542 3.69 5.37 5.00
CA PRO A 542 2.34 5.15 5.50
C PRO A 542 2.24 4.73 6.98
N LEU A 543 3.30 4.09 7.52
CA LEU A 543 3.31 3.52 8.86
C LEU A 543 4.20 4.33 9.79
N ILE A 544 3.67 4.64 10.97
CA ILE A 544 4.50 5.11 12.08
C ILE A 544 5.32 3.92 12.58
N LEU A 545 6.65 4.08 12.55
CA LEU A 545 7.55 3.04 13.00
C LEU A 545 7.57 3.01 14.53
N ASN A 546 7.17 1.89 15.14
CA ASN A 546 7.36 1.73 16.58
C ASN A 546 8.85 1.64 16.88
N GLU A 547 9.22 2.25 18.00
CA GLU A 547 10.56 2.18 18.56
C GLU A 547 10.64 1.05 19.59
N LEU A 548 11.69 0.25 19.46
CA LEU A 548 12.13 -0.71 20.45
C LEU A 548 13.54 -0.31 20.89
N ILE A 549 13.68 0.06 22.16
CA ILE A 549 14.97 0.37 22.76
C ILE A 549 15.51 -0.91 23.39
N ILE A 550 16.58 -1.45 22.81
CA ILE A 550 17.23 -2.68 23.27
C ILE A 550 18.49 -2.27 24.05
N PRO A 551 18.55 -2.52 25.38
CA PRO A 551 19.79 -2.34 26.14
C PRO A 551 20.81 -3.39 25.71
N PHE A 552 22.11 -3.06 25.75
CA PHE A 552 23.19 -3.96 25.29
C PHE A 552 23.19 -5.35 25.97
N ASN A 553 22.71 -5.44 27.21
CA ASN A 553 22.58 -6.70 27.95
C ASN A 553 21.37 -7.57 27.51
N GLY A 554 20.50 -7.07 26.64
CA GLY A 554 19.31 -7.76 26.12
C GLY A 554 19.58 -8.67 24.90
N ASN A 555 20.61 -9.52 24.98
CA ASN A 555 21.19 -10.28 23.85
C ASN A 555 20.17 -11.04 22.97
N GLU A 556 19.10 -11.60 23.53
CA GLU A 556 18.14 -12.43 22.79
C GLU A 556 17.30 -11.62 21.77
N LEU A 557 16.83 -10.43 22.14
CA LEU A 557 16.04 -9.57 21.26
C LEU A 557 16.89 -9.01 20.10
N LEU A 558 18.16 -8.75 20.38
CA LEU A 558 19.11 -8.25 19.40
C LEU A 558 19.37 -9.27 18.28
N GLU A 559 19.40 -10.57 18.60
CA GLU A 559 19.61 -11.64 17.61
C GLU A 559 18.50 -11.69 16.56
N TYR A 560 17.26 -11.36 16.93
CA TYR A 560 16.15 -11.24 15.97
C TYR A 560 16.32 -10.07 14.99
N CYS A 561 17.12 -9.06 15.35
CA CYS A 561 17.42 -7.91 14.51
C CYS A 561 18.66 -8.13 13.61
N MET A 562 19.46 -9.18 13.84
CA MET A 562 20.71 -9.46 13.14
C MET A 562 20.54 -10.57 12.09
N LEU A 563 19.97 -10.17 10.94
CA LEU A 563 19.45 -11.07 9.91
C LEU A 563 20.46 -12.05 9.27
N ASP A 564 21.78 -11.85 9.40
CA ASP A 564 22.84 -12.69 8.78
C ASP A 564 23.75 -13.42 9.80
N ASP A 565 23.50 -13.28 11.11
CA ASP A 565 24.35 -13.87 12.18
C ASP A 565 23.90 -15.27 12.63
N ASN A 566 22.71 -15.73 12.24
CA ASN A 566 22.26 -17.09 12.51
C ASN A 566 22.84 -18.06 11.47
N GLU A 567 23.74 -18.97 11.88
CA GLU A 567 24.37 -19.93 10.97
C GLU A 567 23.34 -20.72 10.15
N LEU A 568 22.24 -21.17 10.75
CA LEU A 568 21.22 -21.99 10.08
C LEU A 568 20.52 -21.25 8.94
N ASN A 569 20.36 -19.93 9.05
CA ASN A 569 19.64 -19.08 8.08
C ASN A 569 20.57 -18.12 7.31
N SER A 570 21.89 -18.31 7.44
CA SER A 570 22.90 -17.44 6.84
C SER A 570 22.83 -17.42 5.31
N PHE A 571 23.25 -16.30 4.71
CA PHE A 571 23.30 -16.18 3.25
C PHE A 571 24.20 -17.24 2.60
N LYS A 572 25.28 -17.65 3.28
CA LYS A 572 26.18 -18.72 2.81
C LYS A 572 25.45 -20.06 2.67
N ASN A 573 24.65 -20.43 3.67
CA ASN A 573 23.87 -21.65 3.63
C ASN A 573 22.77 -21.58 2.56
N PHE A 574 22.13 -20.43 2.41
CA PHE A 574 21.16 -20.21 1.34
C PHE A 574 21.76 -20.45 -0.07
N ILE A 575 22.94 -19.91 -0.36
CA ILE A 575 23.64 -20.16 -1.64
C ILE A 575 23.99 -21.66 -1.80
N SER A 576 24.44 -22.31 -0.72
CA SER A 576 24.71 -23.75 -0.72
C SER A 576 23.45 -24.56 -1.06
N GLU A 577 22.30 -24.22 -0.47
CA GLU A 577 21.01 -24.84 -0.78
C GLU A 577 20.60 -24.62 -2.24
N LEU A 578 20.68 -23.39 -2.75
CA LEU A 578 20.38 -23.11 -4.16
C LEU A 578 21.22 -23.97 -5.10
N ASN A 579 22.49 -24.20 -4.78
CA ASN A 579 23.39 -25.01 -5.58
C ASN A 579 23.10 -26.52 -5.52
N ARG A 580 22.31 -27.00 -4.56
CA ARG A 580 21.86 -28.41 -4.50
C ARG A 580 20.75 -28.72 -5.50
N PHE A 581 20.04 -27.71 -6.03
CA PHE A 581 19.00 -27.92 -7.02
C PHE A 581 19.60 -28.32 -8.38
N VAL A 582 19.20 -29.48 -8.87
CA VAL A 582 19.46 -29.92 -10.25
C VAL A 582 18.37 -29.34 -11.15
N LEU A 583 18.76 -28.41 -12.02
CA LEU A 583 17.87 -27.86 -13.05
C LEU A 583 17.71 -28.91 -14.15
N LYS A 584 16.47 -29.37 -14.36
CA LYS A 584 16.11 -30.25 -15.49
C LYS A 584 15.73 -29.44 -16.71
#